data_AF-K1QTD7-F1
#
_entry.id   AF-K1QTD7-F1
#
_cell.length_a   1.000
_cell.length_b   1.000
_cell.length_c   1.000
_cell.angle_alpha   90.00
_cell.angle_beta   90.00
_cell.angle_gamma   90.00
#
_symmetry.space_group_name_H-M   'P 1'
#
loop_
_entity.id
_entity.type
_entity.pdbx_description
1 polymer ?
#
loop_
_entity_poly.entity_id
_entity_poly.type
_entity_poly.pdbx_seq_one_letter_code
_entity_poly.pdbx_strand_id
1 'polypeptide(L)'
;MRSTRYEWKLSTTRKLLNVLEERKMAAPESFCINGKIWPGISKEISKSETNCPSAIQCREKFYSLKRSYRKFLSECKKTGNKTPKPFLYENEMQKILDGDPSIKPLVLRSSFGMNKDNSDSDEDTMEQEDDASTSSTSRPPTPVPTSKTKKRKVDDMKEYFEERDKKFFELMREMQNSNKEFLSKLIEKLGK
;
A
#
# COMPACT_ATOMS: atom_id res chain seq x y z
N MET A 1 35.26 3.62 10.61
CA MET A 1 35.26 2.57 9.58
C MET A 1 34.31 2.97 8.46
N ARG A 2 34.75 3.02 7.20
CA ARG A 2 33.85 3.34 6.08
C ARG A 2 33.01 2.09 5.80
N SER A 3 31.72 2.14 6.13
CA SER A 3 30.77 1.13 5.70
C SER A 3 30.66 1.19 4.19
N THR A 4 31.33 0.27 3.50
CA THR A 4 31.26 0.15 2.04
C THR A 4 29.86 -0.34 1.69
N ARG A 5 29.01 0.56 1.21
CA ARG A 5 27.69 0.19 0.70
C ARG A 5 27.86 -0.74 -0.49
N TYR A 6 27.16 -1.86 -0.47
CA TYR A 6 27.10 -2.75 -1.62
C TYR A 6 26.37 -2.05 -2.78
N GLU A 7 27.03 -1.98 -3.93
CA GLU A 7 26.45 -1.40 -5.14
C GLU A 7 25.60 -2.44 -5.87
N TRP A 8 24.30 -2.21 -5.91
CA TRP A 8 23.35 -3.13 -6.55
C TRP A 8 23.29 -2.90 -8.06
N LYS A 9 23.84 -3.84 -8.82
CA LYS A 9 23.64 -3.90 -10.28
C LYS A 9 22.25 -4.42 -10.62
N LEU A 10 21.77 -4.08 -11.82
CA LEU A 10 20.47 -4.56 -12.33
C LEU A 10 20.47 -6.10 -12.44
N SER A 11 21.57 -6.69 -12.92
CA SER A 11 21.74 -8.15 -13.03
C SER A 11 21.62 -8.85 -11.68
N THR A 12 22.31 -8.33 -10.66
CA THR A 12 22.28 -8.87 -9.30
C THR A 12 20.88 -8.78 -8.70
N THR A 13 20.22 -7.65 -8.90
CA THR A 13 18.87 -7.42 -8.39
C THR A 13 17.87 -8.37 -9.04
N ARG A 14 17.98 -8.58 -10.36
CA ARG A 14 17.13 -9.53 -11.09
C ARG A 14 17.38 -10.97 -10.64
N LYS A 15 18.64 -11.37 -10.42
CA LYS A 15 18.96 -12.70 -9.86
C LYS A 15 18.37 -12.91 -8.47
N LEU A 16 18.46 -11.91 -7.60
CA LEU A 16 17.82 -11.96 -6.27
C LEU A 16 16.33 -12.27 -6.38
N LEU A 17 15.63 -11.61 -7.31
CA LEU A 17 14.20 -11.83 -7.54
C LEU A 17 13.92 -13.20 -8.18
N ASN A 18 14.72 -13.63 -9.15
CA ASN A 18 14.56 -14.96 -9.77
C ASN A 18 14.72 -16.09 -8.75
N VAL A 19 15.73 -16.02 -7.87
CA VAL A 19 15.94 -17.03 -6.82
C VAL A 19 14.74 -17.08 -5.86
N LEU A 20 14.15 -15.92 -5.54
CA LEU A 20 12.93 -15.86 -4.73
C LEU A 20 11.72 -16.45 -5.45
N GLU A 21 11.58 -16.17 -6.74
CA GLU A 21 10.53 -16.73 -7.59
C GLU A 21 10.64 -18.26 -7.67
N GLU A 22 11.83 -18.80 -7.93
CA GLU A 22 12.09 -20.25 -7.98
C GLU A 22 11.74 -20.95 -6.67
N ARG A 23 12.12 -20.36 -5.53
CA ARG A 23 11.78 -20.89 -4.21
C ARG A 23 10.29 -20.85 -3.91
N LYS A 24 9.59 -19.82 -4.39
CA LYS A 24 8.13 -19.74 -4.29
C LYS A 24 7.46 -20.80 -5.15
N MET A 25 7.93 -21.00 -6.39
CA MET A 25 7.41 -22.02 -7.30
C MET A 25 7.63 -23.44 -6.78
N ALA A 26 8.76 -23.69 -6.11
CA ALA A 26 9.06 -25.00 -5.52
C ALA A 26 8.15 -25.35 -4.32
N ALA A 27 7.66 -24.36 -3.58
CA ALA A 27 6.89 -24.57 -2.36
C ALA A 27 5.82 -23.48 -2.12
N PRO A 28 4.78 -23.38 -2.97
CA PRO A 28 3.86 -22.24 -2.97
C PRO A 28 3.07 -22.07 -1.66
N GLU A 29 2.70 -23.15 -0.98
CA GLU A 29 1.87 -23.11 0.24
C GLU A 29 2.68 -22.78 1.51
N SER A 30 3.93 -23.24 1.59
CA SER A 30 4.79 -23.00 2.76
C SER A 30 5.76 -21.83 2.56
N PHE A 31 5.75 -21.19 1.40
CA PHE A 31 6.68 -20.13 1.08
C PHE A 31 6.40 -18.88 1.93
N CYS A 32 7.29 -18.63 2.86
CA CYS A 32 7.27 -17.46 3.73
C CYS A 32 8.61 -16.73 3.65
N ILE A 33 8.55 -15.41 3.41
CA ILE A 33 9.72 -14.54 3.33
C ILE A 33 10.23 -14.27 4.75
N ASN A 34 10.93 -15.25 5.31
CA ASN A 34 11.41 -15.24 6.69
C ASN A 34 12.92 -14.97 6.78
N GLY A 35 13.42 -14.61 7.97
CA GLY A 35 14.86 -14.43 8.21
C GLY A 35 15.74 -15.59 7.72
N LYS A 36 15.20 -16.81 7.74
CA LYS A 36 15.90 -18.06 7.43
C LYS A 36 16.19 -18.28 5.95
N ILE A 37 15.46 -17.63 5.02
CA ILE A 37 15.68 -17.85 3.59
C ILE A 37 16.88 -17.05 3.04
N TRP A 38 17.19 -15.91 3.66
CA TRP A 38 18.21 -14.97 3.18
C TRP A 38 19.64 -15.53 3.16
N PRO A 39 20.10 -16.30 4.14
CA PRO A 39 21.41 -16.95 4.07
C PRO A 39 21.53 -17.90 2.88
N GLY A 40 20.46 -18.63 2.55
CA GLY A 40 20.43 -19.51 1.37
C GLY A 40 20.49 -18.71 0.07
N ILE A 41 19.73 -17.62 -0.02
CA ILE A 41 19.69 -16.75 -1.19
C ILE A 41 21.05 -16.08 -1.42
N SER A 42 21.66 -15.56 -0.36
CA SER A 42 23.01 -14.97 -0.43
C SER A 42 24.01 -15.99 -0.97
N LYS A 43 24.00 -17.23 -0.47
CA LYS A 43 24.87 -18.31 -0.98
C LYS A 43 24.64 -18.61 -2.47
N GLU A 44 23.40 -18.59 -2.95
CA GLU A 44 23.09 -18.82 -4.37
C GLU A 44 23.54 -17.67 -5.26
N ILE A 45 23.35 -16.42 -4.84
CA ILE A 45 23.84 -15.25 -5.58
C ILE A 45 25.37 -15.29 -5.65
N SER A 46 26.04 -15.63 -4.56
CA SER A 46 27.50 -15.75 -4.48
C SER A 46 28.11 -16.77 -5.43
N LYS A 47 27.36 -17.81 -5.85
CA LYS A 47 27.85 -18.79 -6.82
C LYS A 47 28.00 -18.20 -8.23
N SER A 48 27.28 -17.12 -8.53
CA SER A 48 27.16 -16.58 -9.89
C SER A 48 27.77 -15.19 -10.07
N GLU A 49 28.18 -14.52 -8.98
CA GLU A 49 28.67 -13.15 -9.02
C GLU A 49 29.95 -12.98 -8.22
N THR A 50 30.85 -12.15 -8.76
CA THR A 50 32.11 -11.78 -8.09
C THR A 50 31.88 -10.91 -6.86
N ASN A 51 30.81 -10.11 -6.84
CA ASN A 51 30.43 -9.27 -5.70
C ASN A 51 29.25 -9.90 -4.96
N CYS A 52 29.53 -10.51 -3.82
CA CYS A 52 28.55 -11.27 -3.05
C CYS A 52 27.84 -10.40 -2.00
N PRO A 53 26.53 -10.11 -2.13
CA PRO A 53 25.80 -9.40 -1.11
C PRO A 53 25.55 -10.31 0.11
N SER A 54 25.69 -9.75 1.31
CA SER A 54 25.33 -10.44 2.56
C SER A 54 23.82 -10.72 2.62
N ALA A 55 23.42 -11.71 3.42
CA ALA A 55 22.01 -12.04 3.66
C ALA A 55 21.20 -10.83 4.13
N ILE A 56 21.78 -9.98 4.98
CA ILE A 56 21.16 -8.74 5.47
C ILE A 56 20.94 -7.77 4.31
N GLN A 57 21.95 -7.59 3.44
CA GLN A 57 21.86 -6.72 2.28
C GLN A 57 20.80 -7.21 1.28
N CYS A 58 20.71 -8.53 1.06
CA CYS A 58 19.66 -9.12 0.24
C CYS A 58 18.26 -8.82 0.78
N ARG A 59 18.08 -8.98 2.10
CA ARG A 59 16.84 -8.65 2.79
C ARG A 59 16.48 -7.17 2.62
N GLU A 60 17.39 -6.27 2.98
CA GLU A 60 17.18 -4.83 2.89
C GLU A 60 16.82 -4.40 1.46
N LYS A 61 17.53 -4.93 0.46
CA LYS A 61 17.25 -4.67 -0.95
C LYS A 61 15.85 -5.11 -1.32
N PHE A 62 15.44 -6.31 -0.94
CA PHE A 62 14.11 -6.82 -1.22
C PHE A 62 13.01 -5.95 -0.58
N TYR A 63 13.15 -5.56 0.69
CA TYR A 63 12.16 -4.70 1.34
C TYR A 63 12.12 -3.29 0.76
N SER A 64 13.27 -2.77 0.30
CA SER A 64 13.33 -1.52 -0.45
C SER A 64 12.55 -1.62 -1.76
N LEU A 65 12.73 -2.70 -2.52
CA LEU A 65 11.95 -3.00 -3.73
C LEU A 65 10.46 -3.16 -3.42
N LYS A 66 10.11 -3.86 -2.32
CA LYS A 66 8.71 -4.02 -1.90
C LYS A 66 8.06 -2.69 -1.57
N ARG A 67 8.79 -1.77 -0.92
CA ARG A 67 8.29 -0.42 -0.62
C ARG A 67 8.09 0.40 -1.90
N SER A 68 9.04 0.38 -2.84
CA SER A 68 8.90 1.09 -4.11
C SER A 68 7.81 0.51 -4.99
N TYR A 69 7.63 -0.82 -5.01
CA TYR A 69 6.52 -1.48 -5.69
C TYR A 69 5.15 -1.09 -5.12
N ARG A 70 5.00 -1.05 -3.78
CA ARG A 70 3.77 -0.55 -3.14
C ARG A 70 3.48 0.92 -3.49
N LYS A 71 4.52 1.75 -3.57
CA LYS A 71 4.39 3.15 -3.99
C LYS A 71 3.94 3.23 -5.46
N PHE A 72 4.55 2.46 -6.35
CA PHE A 72 4.15 2.36 -7.75
C PHE A 72 2.68 1.96 -7.89
N LEU A 73 2.22 0.91 -7.20
CA LEU A 73 0.81 0.51 -7.20
C LEU A 73 -0.13 1.61 -6.69
N SER A 74 0.29 2.35 -5.66
CA SER A 74 -0.48 3.47 -5.12
C SER A 74 -0.54 4.65 -6.10
N GLU A 75 0.50 4.87 -6.90
CA GLU A 75 0.54 5.87 -7.97
C GLU A 75 -0.33 5.45 -9.16
N CYS A 76 -0.32 4.17 -9.55
CA CYS A 76 -1.20 3.62 -10.59
C CYS A 76 -2.70 3.77 -10.26
N LYS A 77 -3.06 3.72 -8.97
CA LYS A 77 -4.45 3.90 -8.52
C LYS A 77 -4.90 5.36 -8.49
N LYS A 78 -3.98 6.33 -8.55
CA LYS A 78 -4.34 7.76 -8.51
C LYS A 78 -4.82 8.18 -9.91
N THR A 79 -6.11 8.49 -10.02
CA THR A 79 -6.67 9.08 -11.24
C THR A 79 -6.15 10.52 -11.37
N GLY A 80 -5.25 10.75 -12.32
CA GLY A 80 -4.71 12.07 -12.67
C GLY A 80 -3.92 11.98 -13.97
N ASN A 81 -3.63 13.12 -14.59
CA ASN A 81 -2.99 13.19 -15.92
C ASN A 81 -1.49 12.79 -15.92
N LYS A 82 -1.03 12.07 -14.89
CA LYS A 82 0.36 11.60 -14.75
C LYS A 82 0.36 10.09 -14.87
N THR A 83 0.89 9.58 -15.97
CA THR A 83 1.21 8.16 -16.09
C THR A 83 2.35 7.83 -15.12
N PRO A 84 2.18 6.84 -14.23
CA PRO A 84 3.24 6.42 -13.32
C PRO A 84 4.41 5.87 -14.13
N LYS A 85 5.64 6.10 -13.64
CA LYS A 85 6.84 5.56 -14.28
C LYS A 85 6.82 4.03 -14.17
N PRO A 86 7.11 3.29 -15.25
CA PRO A 86 7.11 1.83 -15.22
C PRO A 86 8.13 1.33 -14.20
N PHE A 87 7.72 0.36 -13.37
CA PHE A 87 8.60 -0.25 -12.39
C PHE A 87 9.38 -1.40 -13.05
N LEU A 88 10.72 -1.29 -13.07
CA LEU A 88 11.59 -2.19 -13.85
C LEU A 88 11.43 -3.69 -13.52
N TYR A 89 10.98 -4.01 -12.30
CA TYR A 89 10.85 -5.38 -11.79
C TYR A 89 9.40 -5.72 -11.45
N GLU A 90 8.44 -5.13 -12.17
CA GLU A 90 7.00 -5.25 -11.86
C GLU A 90 6.55 -6.70 -11.91
N ASN A 91 6.90 -7.41 -12.98
CA ASN A 91 6.51 -8.79 -13.21
C ASN A 91 7.08 -9.72 -12.13
N GLU A 92 8.38 -9.61 -11.85
CA GLU A 92 9.06 -10.44 -10.85
C GLU A 92 8.49 -10.18 -9.45
N MET A 93 8.27 -8.92 -9.09
CA MET A 93 7.71 -8.54 -7.79
C MET A 93 6.25 -8.97 -7.63
N GLN A 94 5.45 -8.83 -8.68
CA GLN A 94 4.06 -9.28 -8.66
C GLN A 94 3.99 -10.78 -8.40
N LYS A 95 4.77 -11.59 -9.13
CA LYS A 95 4.79 -13.05 -8.93
C LYS A 95 5.21 -13.45 -7.53
N ILE A 96 6.23 -12.79 -6.97
CA ILE A 96 6.69 -13.08 -5.59
C ILE A 96 5.61 -12.70 -4.57
N LEU A 97 4.91 -11.58 -4.79
CA LEU A 97 4.00 -11.00 -3.80
C LEU A 97 2.51 -11.30 -4.05
N ASP A 98 2.17 -12.02 -5.11
CA ASP A 98 0.80 -12.50 -5.34
C ASP A 98 0.42 -13.44 -4.18
N GLY A 99 -0.56 -13.00 -3.38
CA GLY A 99 -0.98 -13.65 -2.13
C GLY A 99 -0.67 -12.84 -0.85
N ASP A 100 0.13 -11.77 -0.93
CA ASP A 100 0.40 -10.92 0.23
C ASP A 100 -0.77 -9.95 0.50
N PRO A 101 -1.47 -10.07 1.65
CA PRO A 101 -2.59 -9.19 1.99
C PRO A 101 -2.15 -7.72 2.13
N SER A 102 -0.86 -7.45 2.32
CA SER A 102 -0.31 -6.09 2.37
C SER A 102 -0.36 -5.36 1.01
N ILE A 103 -0.53 -6.07 -0.11
CA ILE A 103 -0.47 -5.48 -1.47
C ILE A 103 -1.83 -5.51 -2.14
N LYS A 104 -2.53 -6.64 -2.02
CA LYS A 104 -3.93 -6.78 -2.40
C LYS A 104 -4.71 -7.07 -1.13
N PRO A 105 -5.21 -6.06 -0.41
CA PRO A 105 -6.10 -6.33 0.71
C PRO A 105 -7.33 -7.07 0.16
N LEU A 106 -7.58 -8.26 0.69
CA LEU A 106 -8.86 -8.96 0.51
C LEU A 106 -9.92 -8.01 1.05
N VAL A 107 -10.80 -7.55 0.17
CA VAL A 107 -11.77 -6.50 0.47
C VAL A 107 -12.68 -6.99 1.60
N LEU A 108 -12.41 -6.55 2.83
CA LEU A 108 -13.35 -6.72 3.93
C LEU A 108 -14.45 -5.68 3.75
N ARG A 109 -15.63 -6.25 3.50
CA ARG A 109 -16.97 -5.66 3.43
C ARG A 109 -17.13 -4.44 4.35
N SER A 110 -17.71 -3.38 3.79
CA SER A 110 -17.99 -2.11 4.46
C SER A 110 -18.65 -2.26 5.83
N SER A 111 -18.03 -1.70 6.86
CA SER A 111 -18.74 -1.16 8.01
C SER A 111 -18.50 0.35 8.00
N PHE A 112 -19.56 1.13 7.79
CA PHE A 112 -19.55 2.57 8.01
C PHE A 112 -19.01 2.85 9.42
N GLY A 113 -17.91 3.58 9.51
CA GLY A 113 -17.21 3.85 10.76
C GLY A 113 -16.03 4.77 10.50
N MET A 114 -16.34 6.02 10.16
CA MET A 114 -15.39 7.10 10.01
C MET A 114 -14.59 7.30 11.30
N ASN A 115 -13.30 6.97 11.30
CA ASN A 115 -12.33 7.54 12.23
C ASN A 115 -11.17 8.14 11.45
N LYS A 116 -10.94 9.42 11.69
CA LYS A 116 -9.93 10.27 11.09
C LYS A 116 -8.78 10.38 12.10
N ASP A 117 -7.57 10.32 11.56
CA ASP A 117 -6.28 10.72 12.14
C ASP A 117 -5.75 9.93 13.35
N ASN A 118 -4.59 9.29 13.16
CA ASN A 118 -3.47 9.54 14.06
C ASN A 118 -2.16 9.42 13.25
N SER A 119 -1.48 10.56 13.08
CA SER A 119 -0.02 10.55 13.01
C SER A 119 0.46 10.07 14.37
N ASP A 120 1.25 9.00 14.42
CA ASP A 120 2.08 8.82 15.59
C ASP A 120 3.45 8.28 15.23
N SER A 121 4.37 8.78 16.03
CA SER A 121 5.81 8.78 15.91
C SER A 121 6.36 7.42 16.34
N ASP A 122 7.32 6.89 15.60
CA ASP A 122 8.17 5.84 16.12
C ASP A 122 9.22 6.50 17.02
N GLU A 123 8.93 6.60 18.33
CA GLU A 123 9.94 6.84 19.37
C GLU A 123 10.63 5.52 19.73
N ASP A 124 11.96 5.52 19.55
CA ASP A 124 12.89 4.51 20.05
C ASP A 124 12.87 4.51 21.59
N THR A 125 12.59 3.34 22.19
CA THR A 125 12.80 3.09 23.62
C THR A 125 14.18 2.45 23.83
N MET A 126 15.10 3.18 24.45
CA MET A 126 16.23 2.59 25.19
C MET A 126 16.37 3.32 26.52
N GLU A 127 16.29 2.54 27.59
CA GLU A 127 16.46 2.94 28.97
C GLU A 127 17.94 3.27 29.27
N GLN A 128 18.17 4.27 30.14
CA GLN A 128 18.75 4.09 31.49
C GLN A 128 19.66 5.27 31.93
N GLU A 129 19.27 5.92 33.05
CA GLU A 129 20.08 6.53 34.16
C GLU A 129 21.05 7.71 33.83
N ASP A 130 21.19 8.84 34.54
CA ASP A 130 21.01 9.22 35.95
C ASP A 130 20.93 10.76 36.17
N ASP A 131 20.44 11.11 37.36
CA ASP A 131 20.75 12.25 38.27
C ASP A 131 20.32 13.72 38.04
N ALA A 132 20.20 14.36 39.20
CA ALA A 132 19.35 15.46 39.63
C ALA A 132 19.76 16.89 39.21
N SER A 133 18.78 17.80 39.17
CA SER A 133 18.66 18.93 40.12
C SER A 133 17.65 20.00 39.67
N THR A 134 16.79 20.35 40.62
CA THR A 134 16.10 21.65 40.87
C THR A 134 16.35 22.83 39.91
N SER A 135 15.28 23.45 39.41
CA SER A 135 14.76 24.75 39.90
C SER A 135 13.75 25.39 38.94
N SER A 136 12.79 26.08 39.55
CA SER A 136 11.61 26.75 39.00
C SER A 136 11.92 27.84 37.97
N THR A 137 11.09 28.00 36.94
CA THR A 137 10.75 29.31 36.35
C THR A 137 9.41 29.27 35.60
N SER A 138 8.49 30.10 36.07
CA SER A 138 7.19 30.49 35.51
C SER A 138 7.29 31.41 34.28
N ARG A 139 6.41 31.28 33.26
CA ARG A 139 5.77 32.39 32.49
C ARG A 139 4.81 31.91 31.35
N PRO A 140 3.95 32.78 30.75
CA PRO A 140 2.49 32.60 30.61
C PRO A 140 1.99 32.29 29.16
N PRO A 141 0.69 32.03 28.93
CA PRO A 141 0.15 31.73 27.60
C PRO A 141 -0.31 33.00 26.86
N THR A 142 0.04 33.14 25.59
CA THR A 142 -0.59 34.08 24.63
C THR A 142 -0.52 33.51 23.19
N PRO A 143 -1.19 34.06 22.17
CA PRO A 143 -2.58 33.77 21.83
C PRO A 143 -2.75 33.20 20.39
N VAL A 144 -3.90 32.57 20.16
CA VAL A 144 -4.34 32.02 18.86
C VAL A 144 -4.60 33.13 17.83
N PRO A 145 -4.15 32.99 16.56
CA PRO A 145 -4.74 33.73 15.46
C PRO A 145 -5.73 32.84 14.68
N THR A 146 -7.02 33.15 14.84
CA THR A 146 -8.09 32.70 13.93
C THR A 146 -7.91 33.35 12.55
N SER A 147 -8.01 32.58 11.47
CA SER A 147 -8.45 33.16 10.19
C SER A 147 -9.28 32.18 9.36
N LYS A 148 -10.37 32.73 8.85
CA LYS A 148 -11.57 32.08 8.36
C LYS A 148 -11.49 31.97 6.84
N THR A 149 -11.21 30.80 6.27
CA THR A 149 -11.26 30.62 4.79
C THR A 149 -11.72 29.26 4.29
N LYS A 150 -12.06 28.29 5.16
CA LYS A 150 -12.40 26.91 4.74
C LYS A 150 -13.87 26.68 4.30
N LYS A 151 -14.80 27.62 4.49
CA LYS A 151 -16.24 27.33 4.29
C LYS A 151 -16.71 27.25 2.83
N ARG A 152 -16.08 27.94 1.87
CA ARG A 152 -16.61 28.00 0.49
C ARG A 152 -16.35 26.77 -0.38
N LYS A 153 -15.34 25.94 -0.07
CA LYS A 153 -14.99 24.75 -0.90
C LYS A 153 -15.73 23.47 -0.51
N VAL A 154 -16.44 23.47 0.62
CA VAL A 154 -17.14 22.28 1.13
C VAL A 154 -18.53 22.13 0.50
N ASP A 155 -19.20 23.24 0.14
CA ASP A 155 -20.52 23.21 -0.49
C ASP A 155 -20.47 22.66 -1.92
N ASP A 156 -19.50 23.11 -2.71
CA ASP A 156 -19.35 22.72 -4.13
C ASP A 156 -19.06 21.21 -4.29
N MET A 157 -18.31 20.63 -3.36
CA MET A 157 -18.05 19.19 -3.33
C MET A 157 -19.29 18.40 -2.86
N LYS A 158 -20.09 18.96 -1.95
CA LYS A 158 -21.31 18.33 -1.43
C LYS A 158 -22.38 18.25 -2.52
N GLU A 159 -22.57 19.31 -3.29
CA GLU A 159 -23.48 19.35 -4.43
C GLU A 159 -23.09 18.32 -5.50
N TYR A 160 -21.79 18.22 -5.82
CA TYR A 160 -21.27 17.22 -6.76
C TYR A 160 -21.55 15.77 -6.33
N PHE A 161 -21.39 15.45 -5.04
CA PHE A 161 -21.71 14.11 -4.52
C PHE A 161 -23.20 13.81 -4.56
N GLU A 162 -24.04 14.79 -4.19
CA GLU A 162 -25.50 14.64 -4.22
C GLU A 162 -26.01 14.46 -5.66
N GLU A 163 -25.44 15.16 -6.65
CA GLU A 163 -25.82 15.01 -8.05
C GLU A 163 -25.43 13.64 -8.61
N ARG A 164 -24.25 13.13 -8.23
CA ARG A 164 -23.79 11.78 -8.61
C ARG A 164 -24.70 10.71 -8.03
N ASP A 165 -25.06 10.83 -6.76
CA ASP A 165 -25.91 9.86 -6.08
C ASP A 165 -27.35 9.92 -6.60
N LYS A 166 -27.88 11.11 -6.93
CA LYS A 166 -29.18 11.25 -7.62
C LYS A 166 -29.20 10.54 -8.97
N LYS A 167 -28.18 10.75 -9.82
CA LYS A 167 -28.06 10.06 -11.13
C LYS A 167 -28.00 8.54 -10.96
N PHE A 168 -27.31 8.06 -9.92
CA PHE A 168 -27.26 6.64 -9.61
C PHE A 168 -28.64 6.08 -9.20
N PHE A 169 -29.38 6.79 -8.35
CA PHE A 169 -30.73 6.36 -7.95
C PHE A 169 -31.75 6.41 -9.09
N GLU A 170 -31.64 7.40 -9.99
CA GLU A 170 -32.48 7.51 -11.20
C GLU A 170 -32.28 6.28 -12.10
N LEU A 171 -31.02 5.91 -12.38
CA LEU A 171 -30.67 4.75 -13.19
C LEU A 171 -31.17 3.44 -12.56
N MET A 172 -31.04 3.29 -11.24
CA MET A 172 -31.56 2.12 -10.52
C MET A 172 -33.08 2.02 -10.59
N ARG A 173 -33.77 3.16 -10.51
CA ARG A 173 -35.23 3.21 -10.64
C ARG A 173 -35.67 2.84 -12.05
N GLU A 174 -34.98 3.34 -13.06
CA GLU A 174 -35.23 2.99 -14.47
C GLU A 174 -35.04 1.49 -14.69
N MET A 175 -33.92 0.92 -14.25
CA MET A 175 -33.66 -0.52 -14.36
C MET A 175 -34.73 -1.36 -13.63
N GLN A 176 -35.17 -0.94 -12.44
CA GLN A 176 -36.25 -1.62 -11.73
C GLN A 176 -37.57 -1.56 -12.50
N ASN A 177 -37.87 -0.43 -13.12
CA ASN A 177 -39.08 -0.27 -13.93
C ASN A 177 -39.00 -1.11 -15.20
N SER A 178 -37.86 -1.13 -15.90
CA SER A 178 -37.66 -2.02 -17.06
C SER A 178 -37.80 -3.49 -16.70
N ASN A 179 -37.25 -3.89 -15.55
CA ASN A 179 -37.41 -5.27 -15.06
C ASN A 179 -38.87 -5.59 -14.72
N LYS A 180 -39.60 -4.66 -14.10
CA LYS A 180 -41.04 -4.82 -13.83
C LYS A 180 -41.84 -4.94 -15.12
N GLU A 181 -41.56 -4.12 -16.12
CA GLU A 181 -42.23 -4.14 -17.41
C GLU A 181 -41.92 -5.43 -18.19
N PHE A 182 -40.68 -5.91 -18.11
CA PHE A 182 -40.30 -7.19 -18.69
C PHE A 182 -41.04 -8.36 -18.02
N LEU A 183 -41.12 -8.35 -16.69
CA LEU A 183 -41.86 -9.34 -15.91
C LEU A 183 -43.37 -9.28 -16.19
N SER A 184 -43.96 -8.09 -16.33
CA SER A 184 -45.38 -7.96 -16.68
C SER A 184 -45.66 -8.51 -18.08
N LYS A 185 -44.80 -8.23 -19.07
CA LYS A 185 -44.90 -8.82 -20.42
C LYS A 185 -44.77 -10.35 -20.40
N LEU A 186 -43.92 -10.91 -19.53
CA LEU A 186 -43.79 -12.36 -19.34
C LEU A 186 -45.06 -12.97 -18.73
N ILE A 187 -45.61 -12.33 -17.70
CA ILE A 187 -46.86 -12.76 -17.05
C ILE A 187 -48.03 -12.70 -18.05
N GLU A 188 -48.15 -11.65 -18.85
CA GLU A 188 -49.19 -11.55 -19.89
C GLU A 188 -49.05 -12.60 -20.99
N LYS A 189 -47.81 -13.03 -21.29
CA LYS A 189 -47.53 -14.05 -22.31
C LYS A 189 -47.70 -15.49 -21.80
N LEU A 190 -47.58 -15.70 -20.49
CA LEU A 190 -47.79 -17.00 -19.82
C LEU A 190 -49.20 -17.16 -19.24
N GLY A 191 -49.95 -16.07 -19.07
CA GLY A 191 -51.32 -16.04 -18.57
C GLY A 191 -52.41 -16.15 -19.66
N LYS A 192 -52.03 -16.51 -20.89
CA LYS A 192 -52.93 -16.92 -21.98
C LYS A 192 -52.67 -18.36 -22.37
#